data_AF-A0A351YH27-F1
#
_entry.id   AF-A0A351YH27-F1
#
_cell.length_a   1.000
_cell.length_b   1.000
_cell.length_c   1.000
_cell.angle_alpha   90.00
_cell.angle_beta   90.00
_cell.angle_gamma   90.00
#
_symmetry.space_group_name_H-M   'P 1'
#
loop_
_entity.id
_entity.type
_entity.pdbx_description
1 polymer ?
#
loop_
_entity_poly.entity_id
_entity_poly.type
_entity_poly.pdbx_seq_one_letter_code
_entity_poly.pdbx_strand_id
1 'polypeptide(L)'
;MKRATITMDGSGRVAVPSDIANVWMSEMELVTLFDVIAPTLRAAVRAVYRSGVLQSCEVERRIRLPNGYYLEVYALPMVMAL
;
A
#
# COMPACT_ATOMS: atom_id res chain seq x y z
N MET A 1 0.79 1.88 15.96
CA MET A 1 1.56 0.88 15.20
C MET A 1 2.68 1.59 14.45
N LYS A 2 3.91 1.07 14.48
CA LYS A 2 5.02 1.56 13.65
C LYS A 2 4.86 0.97 12.24
N ARG A 3 4.96 1.80 11.20
CA ARG A 3 4.90 1.40 9.79
C ARG A 3 6.13 1.90 9.05
N ALA A 4 6.54 1.15 8.05
CA ALA A 4 7.53 1.55 7.06
C ALA A 4 6.85 1.65 5.69
N THR A 5 7.40 2.50 4.82
CA THR A 5 6.90 2.72 3.47
C THR A 5 8.04 2.53 2.48
N ILE A 6 7.72 2.07 1.28
CA ILE A 6 8.63 2.14 0.14
C ILE A 6 8.49 3.54 -0.45
N THR A 7 9.60 4.16 -0.79
CA THR A 7 9.61 5.48 -1.43
C THR A 7 10.40 5.43 -2.72
N MET A 8 10.02 6.27 -3.68
CA MET A 8 10.76 6.50 -4.90
C MET A 8 11.08 7.98 -5.00
N ASP A 9 12.35 8.31 -5.25
CA ASP A 9 12.73 9.70 -5.50
C ASP A 9 12.44 10.12 -6.95
N GLY A 10 12.53 11.43 -7.22
CA GLY A 10 12.31 11.96 -8.57
C GLY A 10 13.32 11.50 -9.63
N SER A 11 14.38 10.80 -9.23
CA SER A 11 15.35 10.16 -10.14
C SER A 11 15.07 8.68 -10.37
N GLY A 12 13.96 8.16 -9.84
CA GLY A 12 13.56 6.76 -9.96
C GLY A 12 14.28 5.82 -9.01
N ARG A 13 15.00 6.33 -7.99
CA ARG A 13 15.63 5.47 -6.98
C ARG A 13 14.59 5.01 -5.97
N VAL A 14 14.43 3.70 -5.87
CA VAL A 14 13.52 3.06 -4.92
C VAL A 14 14.27 2.76 -3.62
N ALA A 15 13.78 3.31 -2.51
CA ALA A 15 14.24 2.98 -1.17
C ALA A 15 13.27 1.99 -0.53
N VAL A 16 13.77 0.78 -0.26
CA VAL A 16 13.01 -0.27 0.43
C VAL A 16 13.48 -0.34 1.89
N PRO A 17 12.57 -0.27 2.87
CA PRO A 17 12.94 -0.37 4.28
C PRO A 17 13.49 -1.76 4.62
N SER A 18 14.46 -1.82 5.54
CA SER A 18 15.05 -3.09 5.99
C SER A 18 14.05 -4.00 6.72
N ASP A 19 13.05 -3.40 7.36
CA ASP A 19 12.00 -4.10 8.09
C ASP A 19 10.75 -4.30 7.21
N ILE A 20 10.88 -5.28 6.32
CA ILE A 20 9.92 -5.67 5.30
C ILE A 20 8.56 -6.05 5.91
N ALA A 21 8.56 -6.69 7.08
CA ALA A 21 7.34 -7.13 7.78
C ALA A 21 6.47 -5.95 8.26
N ASN A 22 7.07 -4.77 8.44
CA ASN A 22 6.39 -3.56 8.85
C ASN A 22 6.03 -2.63 7.68
N VAL A 23 6.15 -3.10 6.43
CA VAL A 23 5.66 -2.36 5.26
C VAL A 23 4.14 -2.37 5.23
N TRP A 24 3.57 -1.20 5.46
CA TRP A 24 2.14 -0.94 5.39
C TRP A 24 1.93 0.42 4.74
N MET A 25 1.34 0.41 3.54
CA MET A 25 1.22 1.60 2.71
C MET A 25 -0.24 1.95 2.48
N SER A 26 -0.58 3.20 2.71
CA SER A 26 -1.91 3.74 2.42
C SER A 26 -2.14 3.98 0.94
N GLU A 27 -3.41 4.14 0.58
CA GLU A 27 -3.80 4.51 -0.79
C GLU A 27 -2.99 5.70 -1.33
N MET A 28 -2.80 6.75 -0.53
CA MET A 28 -2.08 7.95 -0.97
C MET A 28 -0.58 7.71 -1.13
N GLU A 29 0.03 6.89 -0.27
CA GLU A 29 1.43 6.51 -0.39
C GLU A 29 1.66 5.66 -1.65
N LEU A 30 0.72 4.77 -1.99
CA LEU A 30 0.78 3.96 -3.22
C LEU A 30 0.52 4.77 -4.49
N VAL A 31 -0.48 5.67 -4.47
CA VAL A 31 -0.71 6.65 -5.55
C VAL A 31 0.58 7.41 -5.86
N THR A 32 1.27 7.86 -4.82
CA THR A 32 2.55 8.59 -4.96
C THR A 32 3.67 7.69 -5.46
N LEU A 33 3.77 6.46 -4.94
CA LEU A 33 4.82 5.51 -5.33
C LEU A 33 4.71 5.11 -6.80
N PHE A 34 3.50 4.84 -7.28
CA PHE A 34 3.24 4.38 -8.64
C PHE A 34 2.97 5.52 -9.64
N ASP A 35 2.90 6.76 -9.17
CA ASP A 35 2.53 7.93 -9.97
C ASP A 35 1.20 7.75 -10.73
N VAL A 36 0.17 7.24 -10.02
CA VAL A 36 -1.17 6.98 -10.57
C VAL A 36 -2.24 7.71 -9.79
N ILE A 37 -3.42 7.90 -10.39
CA ILE A 37 -4.59 8.43 -9.69
C ILE A 37 -5.29 7.36 -8.85
N ALA A 38 -5.94 7.78 -7.75
CA ALA A 38 -6.63 6.88 -6.84
C ALA A 38 -7.67 5.94 -7.51
N PRO A 39 -8.50 6.39 -8.49
CA PRO A 39 -9.41 5.48 -9.19
C PRO A 39 -8.69 4.32 -9.91
N THR A 40 -7.52 4.56 -10.50
CA THR A 40 -6.70 3.54 -11.16
C THR A 40 -6.18 2.53 -10.15
N LEU A 41 -5.65 3.00 -9.03
CA LEU A 41 -5.18 2.14 -7.95
C LEU A 41 -6.30 1.24 -7.41
N ARG A 42 -7.49 1.80 -7.14
CA ARG A 42 -8.65 1.00 -6.68
C ARG A 42 -9.07 -0.06 -7.69
N ALA A 43 -8.98 0.25 -9.00
CA ALA A 43 -9.29 -0.72 -10.05
C ALA A 43 -8.27 -1.88 -10.05
N ALA A 44 -6.98 -1.58 -9.90
CA ALA A 44 -5.91 -2.57 -9.83
C ALA A 44 -6.03 -3.45 -8.57
N VAL A 45 -6.24 -2.86 -7.39
CA VAL A 45 -6.50 -3.62 -6.15
C VAL A 45 -7.69 -4.59 -6.31
N ARG A 46 -8.80 -4.12 -6.91
CA ARG A 46 -9.96 -4.98 -7.21
C ARG A 46 -9.63 -6.08 -8.23
N ALA A 47 -8.71 -5.85 -9.15
CA ALA A 47 -8.27 -6.87 -10.11
C ALA A 47 -7.44 -7.95 -9.40
N VAL A 48 -6.52 -7.55 -8.51
CA VAL A 48 -5.75 -8.47 -7.67
C VAL A 48 -6.67 -9.33 -6.81
N TYR A 49 -7.65 -8.75 -6.13
CA TYR A 49 -8.63 -9.54 -5.36
C TYR A 49 -9.46 -10.49 -6.22
N ARG A 50 -9.89 -10.04 -7.42
CA ARG A 50 -10.65 -10.90 -8.35
C ARG A 50 -9.83 -12.05 -8.92
N SER A 51 -8.51 -11.90 -9.00
CA SER A 51 -7.61 -12.97 -9.44
C SER A 51 -7.46 -14.10 -8.42
N GLY A 52 -7.84 -13.86 -7.15
CA GLY A 52 -7.66 -14.81 -6.06
C GLY A 52 -6.21 -14.95 -5.56
N VAL A 53 -5.28 -14.16 -6.10
CA VAL A 53 -3.86 -14.18 -5.69
C VAL A 53 -3.68 -13.72 -4.24
N LEU A 54 -4.49 -12.76 -3.77
CA LEU A 54 -4.47 -12.27 -2.40
C LEU A 54 -5.88 -12.25 -1.79
N GLN A 55 -5.98 -12.61 -0.51
CA GLN A 55 -7.20 -12.45 0.29
C GLN A 55 -7.17 -11.11 1.04
N SER A 56 -8.23 -10.31 0.92
CA SER A 56 -8.27 -8.95 1.49
C SER A 56 -8.03 -8.90 3.00
N CYS A 57 -8.53 -9.88 3.75
CA CYS A 57 -8.36 -9.95 5.20
C CYS A 57 -6.89 -10.11 5.66
N GLU A 58 -6.00 -10.59 4.78
CA GLU A 58 -4.58 -10.81 5.11
C GLU A 58 -3.71 -9.61 4.77
N VAL A 59 -4.06 -8.88 3.70
CA VAL A 59 -3.22 -7.84 3.11
C VAL A 59 -3.77 -6.42 3.27
N GLU A 60 -4.94 -6.25 3.85
CA GLU A 60 -5.57 -4.95 4.10
C GLU A 60 -5.86 -4.78 5.59
N ARG A 61 -5.53 -3.60 6.13
CA ARG A 61 -5.89 -3.23 7.49
C ARG A 61 -6.45 -1.83 7.54
N ARG A 62 -7.41 -1.64 8.43
CA ARG A 62 -7.92 -0.31 8.80
C ARG A 62 -7.28 0.13 10.10
N ILE A 63 -6.40 1.12 10.04
CA ILE A 63 -5.73 1.68 11.22
C ILE A 63 -6.41 2.98 11.65
N ARG A 64 -6.58 3.16 12.97
CA ARG A 64 -7.08 4.41 13.54
C ARG A 64 -5.93 5.38 13.75
N LEU A 65 -6.06 6.59 13.21
CA LEU A 65 -5.11 7.68 13.37
C LEU A 65 -5.40 8.47 14.65
N PRO A 66 -4.41 9.21 15.20
CA PRO A 66 -4.58 10.02 16.41
C PRO A 66 -5.66 11.09 16.29
N ASN A 67 -5.90 11.59 15.06
CA ASN A 67 -6.95 12.56 14.76
C ASN A 67 -8.37 11.95 14.69
N GLY A 68 -8.51 10.66 15.03
CA GLY A 68 -9.80 9.96 15.03
C GLY A 68 -10.23 9.39 13.68
N TYR A 69 -9.56 9.76 12.58
CA TYR A 69 -9.82 9.21 11.26
C TYR A 69 -9.24 7.80 11.11
N TYR A 70 -9.71 7.10 10.08
CA TYR A 70 -9.18 5.79 9.73
C TYR A 70 -8.42 5.88 8.41
N LEU A 71 -7.35 5.10 8.33
CA LEU A 71 -6.55 4.93 7.12
C LEU A 71 -6.61 3.46 6.73
N GLU A 72 -6.95 3.21 5.47
CA GLU A 72 -6.79 1.89 4.87
C GLU A 72 -5.33 1.75 4.43
N VAL A 73 -4.69 0.66 4.85
CA VAL A 73 -3.29 0.37 4.55
C VAL A 73 -3.16 -1.04 4.01
N TYR A 74 -2.29 -1.19 3.03
CA TYR A 74 -2.01 -2.42 2.34
C TYR A 74 -0.62 -2.95 2.73
N ALA A 75 -0.54 -4.26 2.97
CA ALA A 75 0.69 -4.96 3.26
C ALA A 75 1.58 -5.08 2.01
N LEU A 76 2.86 -5.38 2.21
CA LEU A 76 3.81 -5.59 1.11
C LEU A 76 3.34 -6.53 -0.01
N PRO A 77 2.68 -7.67 0.24
CA PRO A 77 2.20 -8.53 -0.85
C PRO A 77 1.28 -7.82 -1.83
N MET A 78 0.42 -6.91 -1.36
CA MET A 78 -0.40 -6.08 -2.24
C MET A 78 0.45 -5.11 -3.05
N VAL A 79 1.44 -4.45 -2.43
CA VAL A 79 2.36 -3.53 -3.13
C VAL A 79 3.14 -4.24 -4.23
N MET A 80 3.50 -5.51 -4.03
CA MET A 80 4.20 -6.33 -5.04
C MET A 80 3.29 -6.86 -6.15
N ALA A 81 1.97 -6.94 -5.90
CA ALA A 81 0.98 -7.43 -6.86
C ALA A 81 0.42 -6.32 -7.76
N LEU A 82 0.54 -5.07 -7.32
CA LEU A 82 0.20 -3.86 -8.07
C LEU A 82 1.33 -3.47 -9.02
#